data_AF-A0A952T2P6-F1
#
_entry.id   AF-A0A952T2P6-F1
#
_cell.length_a   1.000
_cell.length_b   1.000
_cell.length_c   1.000
_cell.angle_alpha   90.00
_cell.angle_beta   90.00
_cell.angle_gamma   90.00
#
_symmetry.space_group_name_H-M   'P 1'
#
loop_
_entity.id
_entity.type
_entity.pdbx_description
1 polymer ?
#
loop_
_entity_poly.entity_id
_entity_poly.type
_entity_poly.pdbx_seq_one_letter_code
_entity_poly.pdbx_strand_id
1 'polypeptide(L)'
;MSDDKQTSGAALTNQELLLLAALSIWELSIVVIAATLYIKGLQPLDAFLTSKPGMTFLFAITTFFTAGGFVIHYYLLSRRPRSLRFALIVGMNLVTLVLLTVTGELIVRAGSLPSPYGDVFANRPLNPKSWDKVKLRYRQHIEKADGDLSYIVSDSQLGWTVGPERQSANGLYFSSSLGTRTARPGMSVTKSEGTMEIALVGDSFTFAEEVRFEESWAFHLGQMLGDKFQLLNYGVPSYGVDQAYLRYKKDAAGRKPRVVLFSLISHDLTRTMWVYPFLAVPQWDWPFSKPRFIVRDGELTVINVPTIAPSEIFAYSSPSDLPSLHHQPGYKRNDWETSALHLSYLFRLFSTMYPEWKADYSTDTLSINRSILQSFIRSATESGSIPILIYFPSKADFSNPSTLPIGKQVLQEAGLPFLDPTPCLLEVNPTDRFLVDHYSPAGNAA
;
A
#
# COMPACT_ATOMS: atom_id res chain seq x y z
N MET A 1 -22.92 65.03 31.48
CA MET A 1 -22.31 64.84 30.15
C MET A 1 -21.10 63.93 30.36
N SER A 2 -21.23 62.68 29.92
CA SER A 2 -20.22 61.62 29.76
C SER A 2 -19.30 61.27 30.94
N ASP A 3 -19.71 60.25 31.71
CA ASP A 3 -18.83 59.31 32.42
C ASP A 3 -18.03 58.51 31.38
N ASP A 4 -16.73 58.72 31.31
CA ASP A 4 -15.83 57.93 30.46
C ASP A 4 -15.33 56.71 31.25
N LYS A 5 -16.17 55.67 31.32
CA LYS A 5 -15.79 54.35 31.85
C LYS A 5 -14.98 53.62 30.79
N GLN A 6 -13.70 53.97 30.71
CA GLN A 6 -12.73 53.24 29.90
C GLN A 6 -12.48 51.87 30.55
N THR A 7 -13.22 50.87 30.07
CA THR A 7 -13.00 49.45 30.37
C THR A 7 -11.71 49.00 29.68
N SER A 8 -10.59 49.33 30.31
CA SER A 8 -9.29 48.73 30.03
C SER A 8 -9.36 47.23 30.34
N GLY A 9 -9.52 46.41 29.30
CA GLY A 9 -9.22 44.99 29.40
C GLY A 9 -7.73 44.85 29.69
N ALA A 10 -7.37 44.48 30.92
CA ALA A 10 -5.98 44.35 31.32
C ALA A 10 -5.29 43.27 30.47
N ALA A 11 -4.39 43.70 29.58
CA ALA A 11 -3.58 42.80 28.77
C ALA A 11 -2.69 41.91 29.66
N LEU A 12 -2.51 40.65 29.25
CA LEU A 12 -1.62 39.71 29.93
C LEU A 12 -0.19 40.27 29.95
N THR A 13 0.48 40.16 31.09
CA THR A 13 1.90 40.48 31.20
C THR A 13 2.75 39.43 30.47
N ASN A 14 3.98 39.79 30.09
CA ASN A 14 4.93 38.84 29.48
C ASN A 14 5.12 37.57 30.32
N GLN A 15 5.07 37.69 31.65
CA GLN A 15 5.18 36.56 32.57
C GLN A 15 3.94 35.67 32.57
N GLU A 16 2.74 36.24 32.44
CA GLU A 16 1.48 35.49 32.32
C GLU A 16 1.35 34.81 30.94
N LEU A 17 1.86 35.44 29.88
CA LEU A 17 1.98 34.82 28.55
C LEU A 17 2.94 33.61 28.57
N LEU A 18 4.07 33.72 29.26
CA LEU A 18 5.00 32.60 29.45
C LEU A 18 4.37 31.46 30.25
N LEU A 19 3.56 31.76 31.27
CA LEU A 19 2.81 30.74 32.02
C LEU A 19 1.80 30.02 31.12
N LEU A 20 1.02 30.76 30.32
CA LEU A 20 0.06 30.16 29.40
C LEU A 20 0.77 29.26 28.37
N ALA A 21 1.87 29.74 27.78
CA ALA A 21 2.67 28.95 26.84
C ALA A 21 3.23 27.67 27.51
N ALA A 22 3.73 27.77 28.74
CA ALA A 22 4.21 26.61 29.49
C ALA A 22 3.10 25.59 29.78
N LEU A 23 1.89 26.04 30.14
CA LEU A 23 0.73 25.16 30.35
C LEU A 23 0.34 24.44 29.06
N SER A 24 0.27 25.16 27.94
CA SER A 24 -0.05 24.57 26.63
C SER A 24 1.02 23.57 26.17
N ILE A 25 2.31 23.88 26.37
CA ILE A 25 3.42 22.95 26.07
C ILE A 25 3.35 21.71 26.97
N TRP A 26 3.03 21.89 28.25
CA TRP A 26 2.89 20.81 29.21
C TRP A 26 1.76 19.84 28.80
N GLU A 27 0.59 20.36 28.45
CA GLU A 27 -0.57 19.59 27.99
C GLU A 27 -0.30 18.89 26.66
N LEU A 28 0.28 19.58 25.68
CA LEU A 28 0.66 18.98 24.39
C LEU A 28 1.65 17.82 24.59
N SER A 29 2.58 17.95 25.54
CA SER A 29 3.53 16.89 25.87
C SER A 29 2.82 15.63 26.38
N ILE A 30 1.76 15.77 27.19
CA ILE A 30 0.94 14.63 27.66
C ILE A 30 0.30 13.90 26.48
N VAL A 31 -0.28 14.66 25.54
CA VAL A 31 -0.92 14.08 24.34
C VAL A 31 0.10 13.30 23.50
N VAL A 32 1.28 13.87 23.28
CA VAL A 32 2.37 13.21 22.52
C VAL A 32 2.89 11.97 23.25
N ILE A 33 3.04 12.01 24.57
CA ILE A 33 3.43 10.86 25.40
C ILE A 33 2.40 9.74 25.28
N ALA A 34 1.12 10.04 25.43
CA ALA A 34 0.05 9.05 25.29
C ALA A 34 0.01 8.45 23.88
N ALA A 35 0.21 9.27 22.83
CA ALA A 35 0.31 8.83 21.45
C ALA A 35 1.42 7.80 21.24
N THR A 36 2.61 8.16 21.69
CA THR A 36 3.82 7.38 21.44
C THR A 36 3.81 6.09 22.24
N LEU A 37 3.21 6.07 23.43
CA LEU A 37 2.93 4.84 24.18
C LEU A 37 1.86 3.96 23.51
N TYR A 38 0.83 4.55 22.91
CA TYR A 38 -0.15 3.81 22.12
C TYR A 38 0.50 3.17 20.88
N ILE A 39 1.36 3.91 20.19
CA ILE A 39 2.13 3.45 19.03
C ILE A 39 3.11 2.33 19.42
N LYS A 40 3.83 2.48 20.54
CA LYS A 40 4.69 1.43 21.09
C LYS A 40 3.96 0.09 21.14
N GLY A 41 2.69 0.09 21.56
CA GLY A 41 1.89 -1.11 21.71
C GLY A 41 2.65 -2.19 22.48
N LEU A 42 2.74 -3.38 21.88
CA LEU A 42 3.44 -4.54 22.43
C LEU A 42 4.94 -4.61 22.09
N GLN A 43 5.50 -3.60 21.42
CA GLN A 43 6.92 -3.65 21.05
C GLN A 43 7.84 -3.66 22.29
N PRO A 44 8.97 -4.40 22.25
CA PRO A 44 10.02 -4.31 23.25
C PRO A 44 10.49 -2.88 23.47
N LEU A 45 10.82 -2.55 24.72
CA LEU A 45 11.14 -1.16 25.10
C LEU A 45 12.39 -0.63 24.41
N ASP A 46 13.42 -1.47 24.28
CA ASP A 46 14.68 -1.17 23.60
C ASP A 46 14.47 -0.86 22.10
N ALA A 47 13.72 -1.71 21.39
CA ALA A 47 13.36 -1.48 20.00
C ALA A 47 12.57 -0.18 19.83
N PHE A 48 11.59 0.05 20.71
CA PHE A 48 10.82 1.29 20.70
C PHE A 48 11.68 2.53 20.94
N LEU A 49 12.55 2.56 21.96
CA LEU A 49 13.34 3.74 22.30
C LEU A 49 14.33 4.16 21.20
N THR A 50 14.79 3.21 20.38
CA THR A 50 15.66 3.50 19.22
C THR A 50 14.89 3.92 17.96
N SER A 51 13.57 3.73 17.95
CA SER A 51 12.69 4.14 16.85
C SER A 51 12.43 5.65 16.83
N LYS A 52 11.92 6.18 15.70
CA LYS A 52 11.50 7.59 15.61
C LYS A 52 10.44 7.96 16.66
N PRO A 53 9.36 7.16 16.87
CA PRO A 53 8.39 7.45 17.94
C PRO A 53 8.97 7.38 19.35
N GLY A 54 9.95 6.50 19.59
CA GLY A 54 10.69 6.47 20.85
C GLY A 54 11.47 7.74 21.12
N MET A 55 12.16 8.29 20.12
CA MET A 55 12.83 9.59 20.25
C MET A 55 11.84 10.74 20.49
N THR A 56 10.68 10.73 19.80
CA THR A 56 9.60 11.69 20.05
C THR A 56 9.06 11.58 21.48
N PHE A 57 8.90 10.36 22.00
CA PHE A 57 8.50 10.11 23.38
C PHE A 57 9.49 10.69 24.39
N LEU A 58 10.80 10.46 24.21
CA LEU A 58 11.84 10.99 25.10
C LEU A 58 11.89 12.53 25.09
N PHE A 59 11.75 13.13 23.91
CA PHE A 59 11.67 14.59 23.78
C PHE A 59 10.42 15.15 24.49
N ALA A 60 9.27 14.50 24.31
CA ALA A 60 8.02 14.90 24.95
C ALA A 60 8.09 14.77 26.48
N ILE A 61 8.70 13.71 27.02
CA ILE A 61 8.94 13.56 28.47
C ILE A 61 9.82 14.69 29.00
N THR A 62 10.91 15.00 28.30
CA THR A 62 11.82 16.07 28.73
C THR A 62 11.09 17.41 28.75
N THR A 63 10.32 17.69 27.70
CA THR A 63 9.49 18.90 27.58
C THR A 63 8.39 18.96 28.64
N PHE A 64 7.79 17.82 28.99
CA PHE A 64 6.80 17.72 30.06
C PHE A 64 7.39 18.13 31.41
N PHE A 65 8.56 17.61 31.78
CA PHE A 65 9.18 17.94 33.06
C PHE A 65 9.70 19.37 33.12
N THR A 66 10.25 19.92 32.03
CA THR A 66 10.72 21.31 32.00
C THR A 66 9.57 22.30 32.09
N ALA A 67 8.50 22.10 31.31
CA ALA A 67 7.32 22.94 31.35
C ALA A 67 6.58 22.83 32.70
N GLY A 68 6.40 21.62 33.22
CA GLY A 68 5.80 21.39 34.54
C GLY A 68 6.62 22.03 35.67
N GLY A 69 7.95 21.91 35.62
CA GLY A 69 8.86 22.56 36.56
C GLY A 69 8.74 24.09 36.54
N PHE A 70 8.61 24.69 35.34
CA PHE A 70 8.36 26.12 35.20
C PHE A 70 7.01 26.55 35.81
N VAL A 71 5.94 25.81 35.54
CA VAL A 71 4.61 26.08 36.11
C VAL A 71 4.64 26.02 37.64
N ILE A 72 5.30 25.01 38.22
CA ILE A 72 5.47 24.87 39.67
C ILE A 72 6.30 26.04 40.24
N HIS A 73 7.42 26.37 39.60
CA HIS A 73 8.27 27.47 40.03
C HIS A 73 7.51 28.81 40.02
N TYR A 74 6.76 29.07 38.95
CA TYR A 74 5.91 30.26 38.83
C TYR A 74 4.85 30.34 39.94
N TYR A 75 4.21 29.20 40.24
CA TYR A 75 3.24 29.11 41.33
C TYR A 75 3.88 29.44 42.69
N LEU A 76 5.05 28.87 42.99
CA LEU A 76 5.75 29.09 44.26
C LEU A 76 6.18 30.56 44.47
N LEU A 77 6.52 31.27 43.39
CA LEU A 77 6.86 32.70 43.42
C LEU A 77 5.64 33.62 43.55
N SER A 78 4.45 33.12 43.26
CA SER A 78 3.21 33.91 43.20
C SER A 78 2.46 33.91 44.55
N ARG A 79 2.99 34.55 45.60
CA ARG A 79 2.30 34.62 46.92
C ARG A 79 1.16 35.65 46.98
N ARG A 80 0.01 35.18 47.47
CA ARG A 80 -1.26 35.81 47.92
C ARG A 80 -2.12 36.61 46.89
N PRO A 81 -1.83 37.83 46.37
CA PRO A 81 -2.73 38.48 45.39
C PRO A 81 -2.63 37.92 43.96
N ARG A 82 -1.50 37.29 43.60
CA ARG A 82 -1.27 36.65 42.29
C ARG A 82 -1.87 35.23 42.16
N SER A 83 -2.34 34.65 43.27
CA SER A 83 -2.91 33.30 43.29
C SER A 83 -4.23 33.21 42.53
N LEU A 84 -5.09 34.23 42.62
CA LEU A 84 -6.36 34.29 41.89
C LEU A 84 -6.12 34.43 40.38
N ARG A 85 -5.17 35.27 39.95
CA ARG A 85 -4.81 35.42 38.53
C ARG A 85 -4.18 34.14 37.96
N PHE A 86 -3.29 33.51 38.71
CA PHE A 86 -2.75 32.20 38.36
C PHE A 86 -3.88 31.17 38.18
N ALA A 87 -4.81 31.07 39.15
CA ALA A 87 -5.94 30.16 39.08
C ALA A 87 -6.87 30.47 37.89
N LEU A 88 -7.09 31.76 37.57
CA LEU A 88 -7.86 32.17 36.40
C LEU A 88 -7.17 31.78 35.08
N ILE A 89 -5.85 31.95 34.97
CA ILE A 89 -5.09 31.56 33.77
C ILE A 89 -5.13 30.04 33.58
N VAL A 90 -4.85 29.27 34.64
CA VAL A 90 -4.94 27.81 34.62
C VAL A 90 -6.38 27.37 34.29
N GLY A 91 -7.38 27.95 34.95
CA GLY A 91 -8.79 27.65 34.70
C GLY A 91 -9.22 27.96 33.27
N MET A 92 -8.82 29.11 32.72
CA MET A 92 -9.10 29.49 31.33
C MET A 92 -8.40 28.54 30.35
N ASN A 93 -7.15 28.13 30.62
CA ASN A 93 -6.45 27.16 29.80
C ASN A 93 -7.16 25.81 29.81
N LEU A 94 -7.58 25.32 30.99
CA LEU A 94 -8.34 24.07 31.11
C LEU A 94 -9.68 24.13 30.39
N VAL A 95 -10.43 25.24 30.53
CA VAL A 95 -11.69 25.45 29.79
C VAL A 95 -11.42 25.46 28.28
N THR A 96 -10.36 26.12 27.83
CA THR A 96 -9.96 26.14 26.43
C THR A 96 -9.64 24.73 25.93
N LEU A 97 -8.88 23.95 26.69
CA LEU A 97 -8.55 22.55 26.36
C LEU A 97 -9.81 21.68 26.26
N VAL A 98 -10.74 21.82 27.21
CA VAL A 98 -12.02 21.10 27.18
C VAL A 98 -12.84 21.51 25.95
N LEU A 99 -12.96 22.80 25.66
CA LEU A 99 -13.69 23.29 24.49
C LEU A 99 -13.06 22.80 23.19
N LEU A 100 -11.73 22.82 23.06
CA LEU A 100 -11.03 22.31 21.88
C LEU A 100 -11.22 20.80 21.72
N THR A 101 -11.15 20.04 22.82
CA THR A 101 -11.31 18.58 22.80
C THR A 101 -12.75 18.20 22.43
N VAL A 102 -13.75 18.84 23.04
CA VAL A 102 -15.17 18.59 22.74
C VAL A 102 -15.50 19.02 21.32
N THR A 103 -15.04 20.20 20.89
CA THR A 103 -15.27 20.68 19.53
C THR A 103 -14.61 19.76 18.51
N GLY A 104 -13.37 19.34 18.74
CA GLY A 104 -12.67 18.38 17.89
C GLY A 104 -13.39 17.04 17.81
N GLU A 105 -13.82 16.49 18.95
CA GLU A 105 -14.62 15.26 19.00
C GLU A 105 -15.91 15.36 18.17
N LEU A 106 -16.66 16.45 18.33
CA LEU A 106 -17.90 16.67 17.59
C LEU A 106 -17.67 16.83 16.09
N ILE A 107 -16.63 17.59 15.69
CA ILE A 107 -16.27 17.77 14.28
C ILE A 107 -15.93 16.43 13.65
N VAL A 108 -15.05 15.65 14.28
CA VAL A 108 -14.61 14.36 13.72
C VAL A 108 -15.78 13.40 13.66
N ARG A 109 -16.59 13.32 14.72
CA ARG A 109 -17.76 12.42 14.78
C ARG A 109 -18.82 12.79 13.75
N ALA A 110 -19.17 14.07 13.61
CA ALA A 110 -20.18 14.52 12.65
C ALA A 110 -19.70 14.43 11.20
N GLY A 111 -18.40 14.64 10.95
CA GLY A 111 -17.80 14.53 9.62
C GLY A 111 -17.37 13.12 9.22
N SER A 112 -17.54 12.13 10.10
CA SER A 112 -17.15 10.74 9.82
C SER A 112 -18.19 10.05 8.96
N LEU A 113 -17.73 9.40 7.89
CA LEU A 113 -18.56 8.62 6.98
C LEU A 113 -18.27 7.12 7.13
N PRO A 114 -19.28 6.24 7.03
CA PRO A 114 -19.05 4.81 7.03
C PRO A 114 -18.30 4.37 5.76
N SER A 115 -17.35 3.46 5.93
CA SER A 115 -16.58 2.81 4.86
C SER A 115 -16.52 1.30 5.08
N PRO A 116 -16.19 0.51 4.04
CA PRO A 116 -16.09 -0.94 4.15
C PRO A 116 -15.02 -1.45 5.13
N TYR A 117 -14.07 -0.59 5.54
CA TYR A 117 -12.99 -0.95 6.47
C TYR A 117 -13.15 -0.32 7.86
N GLY A 118 -14.18 0.52 8.09
CA GLY A 118 -14.30 1.33 9.30
C GLY A 118 -14.93 2.68 9.00
N ASP A 119 -14.90 3.61 9.94
CA ASP A 119 -15.33 4.99 9.65
C ASP A 119 -14.16 5.77 9.04
N VAL A 120 -14.44 6.77 8.22
CA VAL A 120 -13.44 7.59 7.53
C VAL A 120 -13.74 9.06 7.80
N PHE A 121 -12.71 9.84 8.11
CA PHE A 121 -12.78 11.30 8.24
C PHE A 121 -11.79 11.94 7.27
N ALA A 122 -12.26 12.81 6.38
CA ALA A 122 -11.43 13.48 5.36
C ALA A 122 -10.50 12.52 4.58
N ASN A 123 -11.06 11.43 4.05
CA ASN A 123 -10.34 10.35 3.34
C ASN A 123 -9.30 9.58 4.18
N ARG A 124 -9.31 9.72 5.52
CA ARG A 124 -8.46 8.93 6.41
C ARG A 124 -9.29 7.92 7.21
N PRO A 125 -8.95 6.61 7.17
CA PRO A 125 -9.64 5.60 7.95
C PRO A 125 -9.38 5.80 9.45
N LEU A 126 -10.44 5.80 10.26
CA LEU A 126 -10.38 5.93 11.70
C LEU A 126 -10.17 4.57 12.36
N ASN A 127 -9.09 4.41 13.11
CA ASN A 127 -8.86 3.21 13.91
C ASN A 127 -9.91 3.05 15.03
N PRO A 128 -10.24 1.83 15.47
CA PRO A 128 -9.85 0.59 14.84
C PRO A 128 -10.66 0.38 13.56
N LYS A 129 -10.02 -0.23 12.58
CA LYS A 129 -10.65 -0.83 11.40
C LYS A 129 -11.57 -1.96 11.85
N SER A 130 -12.66 -2.17 11.10
CA SER A 130 -13.65 -3.19 11.44
C SER A 130 -13.47 -4.43 10.57
N TRP A 131 -12.97 -5.51 11.17
CA TRP A 131 -12.87 -6.79 10.48
C TRP A 131 -14.23 -7.36 10.07
N ASP A 132 -15.29 -7.12 10.85
CA ASP A 132 -16.64 -7.54 10.47
C ASP A 132 -17.16 -6.84 9.22
N LYS A 133 -16.92 -5.53 9.08
CA LYS A 133 -17.26 -4.80 7.84
C LYS A 133 -16.46 -5.35 6.65
N VAL A 134 -15.18 -5.69 6.84
CA VAL A 134 -14.35 -6.31 5.80
C VAL A 134 -14.87 -7.68 5.40
N LYS A 135 -15.19 -8.56 6.36
CA LYS A 135 -15.82 -9.87 6.09
C LYS A 135 -17.13 -9.71 5.32
N LEU A 136 -17.97 -8.77 5.74
CA LEU A 136 -19.25 -8.51 5.09
C LEU A 136 -19.05 -8.05 3.64
N ARG A 137 -18.14 -7.09 3.40
CA ARG A 137 -17.79 -6.63 2.05
C ARG A 137 -17.40 -7.82 1.18
N TYR A 138 -16.40 -8.58 1.59
CA TYR A 138 -15.85 -9.63 0.73
C TYR A 138 -16.82 -10.80 0.51
N ARG A 139 -17.64 -11.16 1.51
CA ARG A 139 -18.72 -12.14 1.30
C ARG A 139 -19.69 -11.67 0.21
N GLN A 140 -20.10 -10.40 0.24
CA GLN A 140 -20.97 -9.84 -0.81
C GLN A 140 -20.31 -9.83 -2.19
N HIS A 141 -19.01 -9.55 -2.29
CA HIS A 141 -18.27 -9.63 -3.55
C HIS A 141 -18.16 -11.06 -4.07
N ILE A 142 -17.89 -12.03 -3.20
CA ILE A 142 -17.79 -13.46 -3.55
C ILE A 142 -19.16 -13.98 -4.03
N GLU A 143 -20.24 -13.65 -3.33
CA GLU A 143 -21.60 -14.10 -3.68
C GLU A 143 -22.08 -13.53 -5.02
N LYS A 144 -21.74 -12.26 -5.30
CA LYS A 144 -22.14 -11.61 -6.56
C LYS A 144 -21.30 -12.06 -7.76
N ALA A 145 -20.03 -12.44 -7.53
CA ALA A 145 -19.07 -12.80 -8.58
C ALA A 145 -19.11 -11.86 -9.81
N ASP A 146 -19.25 -10.55 -9.56
CA ASP A 146 -19.42 -9.50 -10.57
C ASP A 146 -18.13 -8.66 -10.71
N GLY A 147 -18.04 -7.86 -11.78
CA GLY A 147 -16.88 -7.02 -12.08
C GLY A 147 -15.63 -7.84 -12.45
N ASP A 148 -14.49 -7.52 -11.84
CA ASP A 148 -13.21 -8.18 -12.12
C ASP A 148 -13.24 -9.69 -11.84
N LEU A 149 -14.06 -10.14 -10.88
CA LEU A 149 -14.17 -11.55 -10.53
C LEU A 149 -14.81 -12.41 -11.65
N SER A 150 -15.38 -11.78 -12.69
CA SER A 150 -15.80 -12.46 -13.92
C SER A 150 -14.61 -12.91 -14.77
N TYR A 151 -13.46 -12.25 -14.62
CA TYR A 151 -12.26 -12.43 -15.44
C TYR A 151 -11.07 -12.96 -14.63
N ILE A 152 -10.90 -12.49 -13.39
CA ILE A 152 -9.88 -12.90 -12.44
C ILE A 152 -10.47 -13.95 -11.50
N VAL A 153 -9.88 -15.15 -11.50
CA VAL A 153 -10.33 -16.29 -10.70
C VAL A 153 -9.27 -16.67 -9.66
N SER A 154 -9.70 -17.34 -8.59
CA SER A 154 -8.78 -17.86 -7.57
C SER A 154 -7.87 -18.95 -8.15
N ASP A 155 -6.62 -18.96 -7.71
CA ASP A 155 -5.64 -19.98 -8.06
C ASP A 155 -4.86 -20.40 -6.82
N SER A 156 -4.79 -21.71 -6.54
CA SER A 156 -4.15 -22.21 -5.32
C SER A 156 -2.63 -22.04 -5.30
N GLN A 157 -1.98 -21.81 -6.45
CA GLN A 157 -0.53 -21.62 -6.54
C GLN A 157 -0.13 -20.16 -6.79
N LEU A 158 -1.04 -19.36 -7.35
CA LEU A 158 -0.78 -17.97 -7.74
C LEU A 158 -1.58 -16.94 -6.92
N GLY A 159 -2.54 -17.39 -6.11
CA GLY A 159 -3.53 -16.56 -5.42
C GLY A 159 -4.72 -16.25 -6.32
N TRP A 160 -4.44 -15.60 -7.44
CA TRP A 160 -5.40 -15.34 -8.51
C TRP A 160 -4.75 -15.46 -9.87
N THR A 161 -5.55 -15.60 -10.92
CA THR A 161 -5.08 -15.57 -12.30
C THR A 161 -6.21 -15.15 -13.25
N VAL A 162 -5.87 -14.85 -14.50
CA VAL A 162 -6.88 -14.71 -15.56
C VAL A 162 -7.48 -16.09 -15.83
N GLY A 163 -8.79 -16.21 -15.60
CA GLY A 163 -9.50 -17.48 -15.80
C GLY A 163 -9.48 -17.91 -17.27
N PRO A 164 -9.56 -19.21 -17.56
CA PRO A 164 -9.69 -19.69 -18.93
C PRO A 164 -11.07 -19.32 -19.51
N GLU A 165 -11.08 -18.95 -20.79
CA GLU A 165 -12.30 -18.68 -21.57
C GLU A 165 -13.25 -17.67 -20.90
N ARG A 166 -12.69 -16.59 -20.36
CA ARG A 166 -13.42 -15.52 -19.67
C ARG A 166 -13.62 -14.30 -20.54
N GLN A 167 -14.61 -13.51 -20.14
CA GLN A 167 -14.86 -12.16 -20.62
C GLN A 167 -15.02 -11.25 -19.40
N SER A 168 -14.39 -10.08 -19.43
CA SER A 168 -14.57 -9.07 -18.38
C SER A 168 -15.98 -8.48 -18.43
N ALA A 169 -16.50 -8.07 -17.28
CA ALA A 169 -17.88 -7.55 -17.17
C ALA A 169 -18.15 -6.34 -18.10
N ASN A 170 -17.13 -5.50 -18.35
CA ASN A 170 -17.21 -4.37 -19.29
C ASN A 170 -17.03 -4.77 -20.77
N GLY A 171 -16.78 -6.04 -21.06
CA GLY A 171 -16.55 -6.57 -22.41
C GLY A 171 -15.22 -6.19 -23.05
N LEU A 172 -14.30 -5.57 -22.30
CA LEU A 172 -13.02 -5.08 -22.81
C LEU A 172 -11.97 -6.19 -22.98
N TYR A 173 -12.04 -7.25 -22.17
CA TYR A 173 -11.02 -8.30 -22.11
C TYR A 173 -11.62 -9.68 -22.38
N PHE A 174 -10.87 -10.47 -23.15
CA PHE A 174 -11.13 -11.88 -23.41
C PHE A 174 -9.91 -12.71 -23.06
N SER A 175 -10.12 -13.96 -22.67
CA SER A 175 -9.02 -14.90 -22.41
C SER A 175 -9.19 -16.20 -23.18
N SER A 176 -8.06 -16.82 -23.52
CA SER A 176 -7.99 -18.14 -24.13
C SER A 176 -8.26 -19.27 -23.13
N SER A 177 -8.26 -20.51 -23.59
CA SER A 177 -8.27 -21.71 -22.73
C SER A 177 -7.05 -21.84 -21.80
N LEU A 178 -5.98 -21.07 -22.05
CA LEU A 178 -4.80 -21.00 -21.17
C LEU A 178 -4.88 -19.83 -20.17
N GLY A 179 -5.94 -19.03 -20.20
CA GLY A 179 -6.01 -17.79 -19.43
C GLY A 179 -5.00 -16.76 -19.92
N THR A 180 -4.70 -16.73 -21.23
CA THR A 180 -3.92 -15.66 -21.87
C THR A 180 -4.85 -14.67 -22.52
N ARG A 181 -4.47 -13.38 -22.55
CA ARG A 181 -5.30 -12.34 -23.18
C ARG A 181 -5.48 -12.59 -24.68
N THR A 182 -6.70 -12.40 -25.20
CA THR A 182 -7.04 -12.55 -26.62
C THR A 182 -7.90 -11.40 -27.13
N ALA A 183 -7.96 -11.24 -28.46
CA ALA A 183 -8.78 -10.23 -29.14
C ALA A 183 -10.29 -10.53 -29.10
N ARG A 184 -10.66 -11.81 -29.04
CA ARG A 184 -12.05 -12.28 -29.08
C ARG A 184 -12.22 -13.64 -28.38
N PRO A 185 -13.45 -13.99 -27.98
CA PRO A 185 -13.75 -15.32 -27.43
C PRO A 185 -13.42 -16.46 -28.40
N GLY A 186 -13.06 -17.62 -27.84
CA GLY A 186 -12.87 -18.86 -28.60
C GLY A 186 -11.65 -18.88 -29.54
N MET A 187 -10.70 -17.95 -29.38
CA MET A 187 -9.48 -17.97 -30.16
C MET A 187 -8.58 -19.16 -29.75
N SER A 188 -8.13 -19.94 -30.74
CA SER A 188 -7.24 -21.07 -30.51
C SER A 188 -5.84 -20.60 -30.11
N VAL A 189 -5.28 -21.29 -29.10
CA VAL A 189 -3.90 -21.12 -28.62
C VAL A 189 -3.07 -22.38 -28.85
N THR A 190 -3.51 -23.22 -29.80
CA THR A 190 -2.70 -24.34 -30.27
C THR A 190 -1.49 -23.79 -31.01
N LYS A 191 -0.33 -24.38 -30.73
CA LYS A 191 0.91 -24.07 -31.46
C LYS A 191 0.78 -24.56 -32.89
N SER A 192 0.79 -23.65 -33.85
CA SER A 192 0.79 -24.01 -35.27
C SER A 192 2.15 -24.59 -35.67
N GLU A 193 2.16 -25.54 -36.59
CA GLU A 193 3.40 -26.13 -37.09
C GLU A 193 4.31 -25.05 -37.69
N GLY A 194 5.61 -25.09 -37.34
CA GLY A 194 6.59 -24.10 -37.78
C GLY A 194 6.54 -22.75 -37.05
N THR A 195 5.61 -22.53 -36.11
CA THR A 195 5.54 -21.28 -35.34
C THR A 195 6.40 -21.31 -34.07
N MET A 196 7.03 -20.17 -33.75
CA MET A 196 7.79 -19.96 -32.53
C MET A 196 6.94 -19.20 -31.52
N GLU A 197 6.76 -19.77 -30.32
CA GLU A 197 6.02 -19.08 -29.27
C GLU A 197 6.90 -18.07 -28.53
N ILE A 198 6.31 -16.93 -28.20
CA ILE A 198 6.87 -15.91 -27.30
C ILE A 198 5.89 -15.77 -26.13
N ALA A 199 6.37 -16.03 -24.92
CA ALA A 199 5.56 -15.84 -23.71
C ALA A 199 5.82 -14.45 -23.13
N LEU A 200 4.76 -13.71 -22.83
CA LEU A 200 4.82 -12.44 -22.10
C LEU A 200 4.32 -12.68 -20.69
N VAL A 201 5.13 -12.41 -19.67
CA VAL A 201 4.79 -12.62 -18.25
C VAL A 201 5.06 -11.34 -17.46
N GLY A 202 4.20 -11.04 -16.50
CA GLY A 202 4.32 -9.86 -15.66
C GLY A 202 2.96 -9.40 -15.14
N ASP A 203 2.83 -8.09 -14.92
CA ASP A 203 1.71 -7.47 -14.23
C ASP A 203 0.65 -6.88 -15.20
N SER A 204 -0.06 -5.84 -14.76
CA SER A 204 -1.04 -5.11 -15.54
C SER A 204 -0.46 -4.39 -16.75
N PHE A 205 0.83 -4.01 -16.74
CA PHE A 205 1.50 -3.42 -17.91
C PHE A 205 1.78 -4.47 -18.98
N THR A 206 2.17 -5.69 -18.57
CA THR A 206 2.25 -6.82 -19.52
C THR A 206 0.87 -7.13 -20.09
N PHE A 207 -0.14 -7.16 -19.23
CA PHE A 207 -1.52 -7.42 -19.64
C PHE A 207 -2.05 -6.34 -20.60
N ALA A 208 -1.51 -5.12 -20.56
CA ALA A 208 -2.00 -3.91 -21.23
C ALA A 208 -3.39 -3.49 -20.73
N GLU A 209 -3.53 -3.38 -19.41
CA GLU A 209 -4.79 -2.95 -18.77
C GLU A 209 -5.26 -1.57 -19.30
N GLU A 210 -6.55 -1.29 -19.17
CA GLU A 210 -7.25 -0.07 -19.65
C GLU A 210 -7.45 0.09 -21.17
N VAL A 211 -6.74 -0.66 -22.02
CA VAL A 211 -6.89 -0.57 -23.49
C VAL A 211 -7.53 -1.81 -24.11
N ARG A 212 -8.00 -1.73 -25.38
CA ARG A 212 -8.44 -2.91 -26.15
C ARG A 212 -7.25 -3.79 -26.54
N PHE A 213 -7.51 -5.02 -26.97
CA PHE A 213 -6.44 -5.95 -27.38
C PHE A 213 -5.59 -5.38 -28.52
N GLU A 214 -6.21 -4.77 -29.53
CA GLU A 214 -5.57 -4.20 -30.72
C GLU A 214 -4.77 -2.93 -30.43
N GLU A 215 -4.94 -2.35 -29.24
CA GLU A 215 -4.21 -1.18 -28.75
C GLU A 215 -3.06 -1.57 -27.83
N SER A 216 -2.87 -2.87 -27.55
CA SER A 216 -1.81 -3.36 -26.67
C SER A 216 -0.46 -3.41 -27.38
N TRP A 217 0.62 -3.16 -26.64
CA TRP A 217 1.98 -3.30 -27.16
C TRP A 217 2.26 -4.74 -27.65
N ALA A 218 1.64 -5.74 -27.01
CA ALA A 218 1.73 -7.14 -27.42
C ALA A 218 1.12 -7.37 -28.81
N PHE A 219 0.01 -6.70 -29.13
CA PHE A 219 -0.58 -6.75 -30.47
C PHE A 219 0.33 -6.10 -31.51
N HIS A 220 0.84 -4.89 -31.23
CA HIS A 220 1.76 -4.19 -32.13
C HIS A 220 3.05 -5.00 -32.38
N LEU A 221 3.64 -5.59 -31.34
CA LEU A 221 4.79 -6.47 -31.46
C LEU A 221 4.48 -7.71 -32.32
N GLY A 222 3.29 -8.31 -32.14
CA GLY A 222 2.84 -9.42 -32.97
C GLY A 222 2.73 -9.05 -34.45
N GLN A 223 2.17 -7.88 -34.76
CA GLN A 223 2.08 -7.36 -36.14
C GLN A 223 3.47 -7.16 -36.76
N MET A 224 4.45 -6.67 -35.99
CA MET A 224 5.82 -6.46 -36.48
C MET A 224 6.59 -7.76 -36.72
N LEU A 225 6.38 -8.77 -35.88
CA LEU A 225 7.05 -10.06 -35.98
C LEU A 225 6.43 -10.97 -37.06
N GLY A 226 5.13 -10.80 -37.34
CA GLY A 226 4.38 -11.59 -38.31
C GLY A 226 4.11 -13.04 -37.89
N ASP A 227 3.47 -13.80 -38.79
CA ASP A 227 2.85 -15.10 -38.48
C ASP A 227 3.82 -16.23 -38.09
N LYS A 228 5.14 -16.00 -38.22
CA LYS A 228 6.15 -16.96 -37.73
C LYS A 228 6.20 -17.02 -36.20
N PHE A 229 5.70 -15.99 -35.52
CA PHE A 229 5.71 -15.89 -34.07
C PHE A 229 4.29 -15.87 -33.50
N GLN A 230 4.05 -16.68 -32.48
CA GLN A 230 2.81 -16.68 -31.71
C GLN A 230 3.07 -16.07 -30.34
N LEU A 231 2.47 -14.92 -30.07
CA LEU A 231 2.60 -14.24 -28.78
C LEU A 231 1.49 -14.70 -27.83
N LEU A 232 1.88 -15.17 -26.66
CA LEU A 232 0.97 -15.58 -25.59
C LEU A 232 1.17 -14.66 -24.39
N ASN A 233 0.18 -13.80 -24.14
CA ASN A 233 0.21 -12.83 -23.06
C ASN A 233 -0.37 -13.42 -21.76
N TYR A 234 0.52 -13.79 -20.84
CA TYR A 234 0.23 -14.29 -19.50
C TYR A 234 0.30 -13.20 -18.42
N GLY A 235 0.33 -11.91 -18.80
CA GLY A 235 0.23 -10.80 -17.87
C GLY A 235 -1.03 -10.89 -17.02
N VAL A 236 -0.91 -10.59 -15.72
CA VAL A 236 -2.06 -10.60 -14.80
C VAL A 236 -2.05 -9.31 -13.97
N PRO A 237 -3.19 -8.58 -13.93
CA PRO A 237 -3.31 -7.39 -13.13
C PRO A 237 -2.89 -7.59 -11.67
N SER A 238 -2.21 -6.57 -11.15
CA SER A 238 -1.66 -6.47 -9.80
C SER A 238 -0.73 -7.58 -9.31
N TYR A 239 -0.09 -8.33 -10.21
CA TYR A 239 0.98 -9.25 -9.82
C TYR A 239 2.20 -8.53 -9.25
N GLY A 240 2.89 -9.22 -8.34
CA GLY A 240 4.30 -8.96 -8.04
C GLY A 240 5.22 -9.79 -8.93
N VAL A 241 6.52 -9.55 -8.83
CA VAL A 241 7.56 -10.31 -9.56
C VAL A 241 7.50 -11.80 -9.18
N ASP A 242 7.16 -12.11 -7.94
CA ASP A 242 6.93 -13.47 -7.46
C ASP A 242 5.83 -14.21 -8.22
N GLN A 243 4.64 -13.63 -8.31
CA GLN A 243 3.50 -14.24 -8.98
C GLN A 243 3.74 -14.39 -10.47
N ALA A 244 4.37 -13.40 -11.12
CA ALA A 244 4.75 -13.49 -12.52
C ALA A 244 5.75 -14.64 -12.77
N TYR A 245 6.74 -14.83 -11.90
CA TYR A 245 7.65 -15.97 -11.98
C TYR A 245 6.96 -17.31 -11.74
N LEU A 246 6.05 -17.39 -10.76
CA LEU A 246 5.27 -18.60 -10.52
C LEU A 246 4.35 -18.93 -11.70
N ARG A 247 3.71 -17.92 -12.31
CA ARG A 247 2.90 -18.08 -13.52
C ARG A 247 3.75 -18.58 -14.70
N TYR A 248 4.96 -18.05 -14.88
CA TYR A 248 5.89 -18.56 -15.88
C TYR A 248 6.15 -20.06 -15.69
N LYS A 249 6.54 -20.47 -14.48
CA LYS A 249 6.85 -21.88 -14.18
C LYS A 249 5.65 -22.80 -14.40
N LYS A 250 4.48 -22.36 -13.97
CA LYS A 250 3.25 -23.15 -14.00
C LYS A 250 2.70 -23.32 -15.42
N ASP A 251 2.58 -22.21 -16.16
CA ASP A 251 1.71 -22.17 -17.34
C ASP A 251 2.44 -21.89 -18.66
N ALA A 252 3.63 -21.27 -18.61
CA ALA A 252 4.37 -20.91 -19.82
C ALA A 252 5.55 -21.85 -20.09
N ALA A 253 6.32 -22.26 -19.07
CA ALA A 253 7.56 -23.00 -19.22
C ALA A 253 7.37 -24.35 -19.97
N GLY A 254 6.30 -25.08 -19.65
CA GLY A 254 6.00 -26.38 -20.28
C GLY A 254 5.74 -26.31 -21.79
N ARG A 255 5.37 -25.14 -22.31
CA ARG A 255 5.17 -24.92 -23.75
C ARG A 255 6.46 -24.72 -24.54
N LYS A 256 7.58 -24.53 -23.83
CA LYS A 256 8.91 -24.28 -24.40
C LYS A 256 8.88 -23.09 -25.37
N PRO A 257 8.48 -21.89 -24.92
CA PRO A 257 8.53 -20.70 -25.75
C PRO A 257 9.98 -20.41 -26.16
N ARG A 258 10.18 -19.89 -27.37
CA ARG A 258 11.50 -19.51 -27.87
C ARG A 258 12.07 -18.33 -27.08
N VAL A 259 11.21 -17.38 -26.73
CA VAL A 259 11.54 -16.17 -25.98
C VAL A 259 10.54 -16.01 -24.85
N VAL A 260 11.01 -15.56 -23.68
CA VAL A 260 10.15 -15.17 -22.57
C VAL A 260 10.45 -13.71 -22.24
N LEU A 261 9.48 -12.84 -22.47
CA LEU A 261 9.54 -11.44 -22.04
C LEU A 261 8.94 -11.36 -20.65
N PHE A 262 9.76 -10.99 -19.67
CA PHE A 262 9.32 -10.75 -18.30
C PHE A 262 9.39 -9.25 -18.05
N SER A 263 8.24 -8.61 -17.94
CA SER A 263 8.19 -7.19 -17.63
C SER A 263 7.80 -6.92 -16.18
N LEU A 264 8.29 -5.81 -15.66
CA LEU A 264 7.99 -5.35 -14.30
C LEU A 264 7.94 -3.83 -14.23
N ILE A 265 7.22 -3.33 -13.23
CA ILE A 265 7.29 -1.95 -12.75
C ILE A 265 7.85 -1.90 -11.34
N SER A 266 8.24 -0.72 -10.85
CA SER A 266 8.74 -0.54 -9.48
C SER A 266 7.76 -1.02 -8.39
N HIS A 267 6.45 -0.90 -8.64
CA HIS A 267 5.43 -1.32 -7.69
C HIS A 267 5.31 -2.85 -7.56
N ASP A 268 5.80 -3.63 -8.53
CA ASP A 268 5.74 -5.09 -8.45
C ASP A 268 6.68 -5.63 -7.37
N LEU A 269 7.76 -4.92 -7.10
CA LEU A 269 8.71 -5.29 -6.06
C LEU A 269 8.10 -5.21 -4.66
N THR A 270 7.20 -4.25 -4.43
CA THR A 270 6.49 -4.13 -3.16
C THR A 270 5.37 -5.16 -3.05
N ARG A 271 4.64 -5.39 -4.16
CA ARG A 271 3.61 -6.45 -4.25
C ARG A 271 4.16 -7.85 -4.00
N THR A 272 5.43 -8.13 -4.35
CA THR A 272 6.13 -9.38 -4.02
C THR A 272 6.11 -9.70 -2.53
N MET A 273 6.03 -8.68 -1.68
CA MET A 273 6.08 -8.86 -0.23
C MET A 273 4.70 -9.14 0.39
N TRP A 274 3.60 -9.08 -0.36
CA TRP A 274 2.27 -9.25 0.21
C TRP A 274 1.86 -10.71 0.31
N VAL A 275 1.08 -11.03 1.34
CA VAL A 275 0.33 -12.29 1.47
C VAL A 275 -1.18 -12.01 1.37
N TYR A 276 -1.62 -10.91 1.98
CA TYR A 276 -3.00 -10.43 1.99
C TYR A 276 -3.07 -9.00 1.46
N PRO A 277 -3.16 -8.80 0.13
CA PRO A 277 -3.18 -7.47 -0.49
C PRO A 277 -4.24 -6.52 0.10
N PHE A 278 -5.41 -7.06 0.48
CA PHE A 278 -6.49 -6.29 1.11
C PHE A 278 -6.19 -5.74 2.51
N LEU A 279 -5.11 -6.19 3.16
CA LEU A 279 -4.61 -5.58 4.39
C LEU A 279 -3.60 -4.46 4.11
N ALA A 280 -2.96 -4.48 2.92
CA ALA A 280 -1.97 -3.49 2.51
C ALA A 280 -2.61 -2.27 1.83
N VAL A 281 -3.64 -2.49 1.00
CA VAL A 281 -4.27 -1.44 0.19
C VAL A 281 -5.72 -1.25 0.60
N PRO A 282 -6.09 -0.08 1.16
CA PRO A 282 -7.48 0.28 1.35
C PRO A 282 -8.22 0.25 0.00
N GLN A 283 -9.44 -0.30 -0.02
CA GLN A 283 -10.27 -0.44 -1.24
C GLN A 283 -9.78 -1.48 -2.25
N TRP A 284 -8.86 -2.36 -1.87
CA TRP A 284 -8.66 -3.59 -2.64
C TRP A 284 -9.98 -4.36 -2.76
N ASP A 285 -10.25 -4.95 -3.92
CA ASP A 285 -11.53 -5.60 -4.24
C ASP A 285 -11.44 -7.11 -4.30
N TRP A 286 -10.24 -7.68 -4.42
CA TRP A 286 -10.09 -9.12 -4.59
C TRP A 286 -9.89 -9.85 -3.24
N PRO A 287 -10.71 -10.87 -2.94
CA PRO A 287 -10.71 -11.57 -1.66
C PRO A 287 -9.57 -12.61 -1.51
N PHE A 288 -8.53 -12.53 -2.33
CA PHE A 288 -7.53 -13.58 -2.47
C PHE A 288 -6.31 -13.35 -1.57
N SER A 289 -5.80 -14.42 -0.97
CA SER A 289 -4.41 -14.46 -0.50
C SER A 289 -3.48 -14.85 -1.66
N LYS A 290 -2.20 -14.53 -1.56
CA LYS A 290 -1.20 -14.89 -2.59
C LYS A 290 0.00 -15.65 -2.01
N PRO A 291 0.69 -16.47 -2.83
CA PRO A 291 1.99 -17.02 -2.47
C PRO A 291 2.97 -15.89 -2.12
N ARG A 292 3.98 -16.21 -1.34
CA ARG A 292 5.11 -15.32 -1.11
C ARG A 292 6.42 -16.10 -1.05
N PHE A 293 7.48 -15.55 -1.63
CA PHE A 293 8.83 -16.06 -1.40
C PHE A 293 9.43 -15.52 -0.11
N ILE A 294 10.17 -16.39 0.58
CA ILE A 294 11.06 -16.06 1.69
C ILE A 294 12.41 -16.72 1.46
N VAL A 295 13.45 -16.21 2.10
CA VAL A 295 14.76 -16.86 2.13
C VAL A 295 14.82 -17.77 3.36
N ARG A 296 15.06 -19.07 3.15
CA ARG A 296 15.36 -20.04 4.21
C ARG A 296 16.67 -20.72 3.85
N ASP A 297 17.62 -20.70 4.78
CA ASP A 297 18.95 -21.32 4.58
C ASP A 297 19.69 -20.84 3.32
N GLY A 298 19.47 -19.58 2.93
CA GLY A 298 20.06 -18.98 1.72
C GLY A 298 19.32 -19.30 0.42
N GLU A 299 18.24 -20.06 0.46
CA GLU A 299 17.44 -20.44 -0.72
C GLU A 299 16.03 -19.83 -0.72
N LEU A 300 15.50 -19.59 -1.92
CA LEU A 300 14.14 -19.12 -2.10
C LEU A 300 13.14 -20.25 -1.86
N THR A 301 12.34 -20.10 -0.81
CA THR A 301 11.22 -20.99 -0.49
C THR A 301 9.90 -20.25 -0.65
N VAL A 302 8.90 -20.90 -1.24
CA VAL A 302 7.54 -20.35 -1.34
C VAL A 302 6.74 -20.75 -0.10
N ILE A 303 6.04 -19.79 0.49
CA ILE A 303 5.05 -19.97 1.54
C ILE A 303 3.66 -19.57 1.06
N ASN A 304 2.64 -19.89 1.87
CA ASN A 304 1.24 -19.68 1.55
C ASN A 304 0.82 -20.36 0.22
N VAL A 305 1.34 -21.58 0.00
CA VAL A 305 0.95 -22.47 -1.10
C VAL A 305 0.61 -23.85 -0.50
N PRO A 306 -0.60 -24.39 -0.74
CA PRO A 306 -1.69 -23.76 -1.46
C PRO A 306 -2.17 -22.48 -0.77
N THR A 307 -2.65 -21.51 -1.56
CA THR A 307 -3.23 -20.27 -1.03
C THR A 307 -4.53 -20.58 -0.30
N ILE A 308 -4.82 -19.78 0.72
CA ILE A 308 -6.02 -19.94 1.54
C ILE A 308 -7.22 -19.45 0.75
N ALA A 309 -8.27 -20.27 0.70
CA ALA A 309 -9.49 -19.93 0.00
C ALA A 309 -10.18 -18.72 0.65
N PRO A 310 -10.80 -17.82 -0.13
CA PRO A 310 -11.55 -16.68 0.40
C PRO A 310 -12.53 -17.01 1.53
N SER A 311 -13.30 -18.09 1.40
CA SER A 311 -14.27 -18.52 2.41
C SER A 311 -13.62 -18.84 3.76
N GLU A 312 -12.41 -19.41 3.74
CA GLU A 312 -11.63 -19.73 4.94
C GLU A 312 -11.00 -18.48 5.54
N ILE A 313 -10.43 -17.58 4.72
CA ILE A 313 -9.86 -16.29 5.17
C ILE A 313 -10.90 -15.51 6.00
N PHE A 314 -12.12 -15.39 5.50
CA PHE A 314 -13.19 -14.62 6.15
C PHE A 314 -14.00 -15.42 7.17
N ALA A 315 -13.55 -16.63 7.52
CA ALA A 315 -14.06 -17.39 8.67
C ALA A 315 -13.33 -17.02 9.98
N TYR A 316 -12.09 -16.53 9.91
CA TYR A 316 -11.33 -16.11 11.09
C TYR A 316 -11.99 -14.94 11.82
N SER A 317 -11.98 -15.00 13.15
CA SER A 317 -12.58 -13.98 14.04
C SER A 317 -11.80 -12.68 14.05
N SER A 318 -10.48 -12.73 13.87
CA SER A 318 -9.58 -11.58 13.81
C SER A 318 -8.61 -11.72 12.64
N PRO A 319 -8.21 -10.61 11.99
CA PRO A 319 -7.16 -10.67 10.99
C PRO A 319 -5.81 -11.06 11.61
N SER A 320 -5.62 -10.90 12.93
CA SER A 320 -4.40 -11.34 13.65
C SER A 320 -4.20 -12.85 13.63
N ASP A 321 -5.26 -13.62 13.39
CA ASP A 321 -5.23 -15.09 13.41
C ASP A 321 -4.93 -15.69 12.03
N LEU A 322 -4.79 -14.83 11.01
CA LEU A 322 -4.55 -15.27 9.63
C LEU A 322 -3.18 -15.98 9.51
N PRO A 323 -3.10 -17.15 8.86
CA PRO A 323 -1.84 -17.83 8.65
C PRO A 323 -0.83 -16.99 7.86
N SER A 324 0.46 -17.11 8.17
CA SER A 324 1.53 -16.35 7.50
C SER A 324 1.42 -14.80 7.61
N LEU A 325 0.53 -14.27 8.45
CA LEU A 325 0.36 -12.83 8.64
C LEU A 325 1.62 -12.13 9.15
N HIS A 326 2.46 -12.83 9.93
CA HIS A 326 3.75 -12.30 10.39
C HIS A 326 4.70 -11.95 9.24
N HIS A 327 4.47 -12.47 8.04
CA HIS A 327 5.17 -12.04 6.85
C HIS A 327 4.51 -10.77 6.26
N GLN A 328 3.20 -10.57 6.32
CA GLN A 328 2.50 -9.43 5.71
C GLN A 328 3.06 -8.06 6.18
N PRO A 329 3.68 -7.28 5.29
CA PRO A 329 4.16 -5.95 5.65
C PRO A 329 2.99 -4.99 5.92
N GLY A 330 3.21 -4.06 6.84
CA GLY A 330 2.25 -3.01 7.17
C GLY A 330 1.06 -3.45 8.04
N TYR A 331 0.96 -4.73 8.41
CA TYR A 331 -0.07 -5.16 9.37
C TYR A 331 0.27 -4.67 10.78
N LYS A 332 -0.67 -3.97 11.41
CA LYS A 332 -0.58 -3.55 12.81
C LYS A 332 -1.78 -4.06 13.57
N ARG A 333 -1.55 -4.84 14.62
CA ARG A 333 -2.62 -5.37 15.47
C ARG A 333 -3.49 -4.25 16.07
N ASN A 334 -2.87 -3.17 16.55
CA ASN A 334 -3.58 -2.02 17.15
C ASN A 334 -4.51 -1.27 16.16
N ASP A 335 -4.33 -1.45 14.85
CA ASP A 335 -5.27 -0.89 13.86
C ASP A 335 -6.60 -1.63 13.86
N TRP A 336 -6.70 -2.83 14.43
CA TRP A 336 -7.90 -3.69 14.37
C TRP A 336 -8.50 -3.98 15.74
N GLU A 337 -7.75 -3.74 16.82
CA GLU A 337 -8.20 -4.01 18.19
C GLU A 337 -8.97 -2.83 18.79
N THR A 338 -10.12 -3.13 19.37
CA THR A 338 -10.96 -2.12 20.04
C THR A 338 -10.47 -1.87 21.46
N SER A 339 -10.65 -0.64 21.94
CA SER A 339 -10.30 -0.24 23.30
C SER A 339 -11.24 0.88 23.74
N ALA A 340 -11.32 1.16 25.04
CA ALA A 340 -12.17 2.23 25.57
C ALA A 340 -11.81 3.63 25.02
N LEU A 341 -10.54 3.84 24.64
CA LEU A 341 -10.08 5.10 24.04
C LEU A 341 -10.72 5.37 22.68
N HIS A 342 -11.09 4.31 21.95
CA HIS A 342 -11.74 4.42 20.66
C HIS A 342 -13.22 4.85 20.73
N LEU A 343 -13.77 5.07 21.92
CA LEU A 343 -15.06 5.77 22.07
C LEU A 343 -14.96 7.26 21.66
N SER A 344 -13.76 7.84 21.69
CA SER A 344 -13.49 9.20 21.20
C SER A 344 -13.06 9.15 19.73
N TYR A 345 -13.88 9.73 18.84
CA TYR A 345 -13.54 9.91 17.43
C TYR A 345 -12.30 10.78 17.24
N LEU A 346 -12.06 11.76 18.12
CA LEU A 346 -10.84 12.56 18.12
C LEU A 346 -9.60 11.69 18.39
N PHE A 347 -9.67 10.79 19.37
CA PHE A 347 -8.60 9.81 19.61
C PHE A 347 -8.42 8.84 18.44
N ARG A 348 -9.52 8.36 17.84
CA ARG A 348 -9.47 7.49 16.65
C ARG A 348 -8.71 8.17 15.52
N LEU A 349 -9.01 9.44 15.22
CA LEU A 349 -8.30 10.23 14.21
C LEU A 349 -6.82 10.41 14.57
N PHE A 350 -6.55 10.75 15.82
CA PHE A 350 -5.19 10.93 16.32
C PHE A 350 -4.36 9.65 16.17
N SER A 351 -4.90 8.49 16.56
CA SER A 351 -4.22 7.20 16.44
C SER A 351 -3.93 6.80 14.98
N THR A 352 -4.76 7.24 14.02
CA THR A 352 -4.52 7.08 12.58
C THR A 352 -3.42 8.03 12.07
N MET A 353 -3.34 9.26 12.61
CA MET A 353 -2.47 10.32 12.10
C MET A 353 -0.97 10.08 12.26
N TYR A 354 -0.58 9.07 13.04
CA TYR A 354 0.81 8.63 13.18
C TYR A 354 1.01 7.28 12.50
N PRO A 355 0.91 7.20 11.15
CA PRO A 355 1.25 5.98 10.45
C PRO A 355 2.75 5.74 10.61
N GLU A 356 3.12 4.87 11.55
CA GLU A 356 4.42 4.20 11.45
C GLU A 356 4.48 3.46 10.11
N TRP A 357 5.59 3.67 9.42
CA TRP A 357 6.05 2.91 8.26
C TRP A 357 5.43 3.28 6.90
N LYS A 358 6.21 4.03 6.14
CA LYS A 358 6.29 3.88 4.68
C LYS A 358 6.68 2.43 4.40
N ALA A 359 6.24 1.86 3.27
CA ALA A 359 6.78 0.59 2.79
C ALA A 359 8.32 0.68 2.87
N ASP A 360 8.90 0.02 3.87
CA ASP A 360 10.35 0.01 4.01
C ASP A 360 10.82 -0.91 2.90
N TYR A 361 11.57 -0.33 1.99
CA TYR A 361 12.40 -1.11 1.09
C TYR A 361 13.53 -1.68 1.93
N SER A 362 13.18 -2.62 2.80
CA SER A 362 14.17 -3.34 3.59
C SER A 362 15.14 -3.99 2.61
N THR A 363 16.40 -4.13 3.03
CA THR A 363 17.41 -4.90 2.29
C THR A 363 16.87 -6.27 1.83
N ASP A 364 15.95 -6.85 2.60
CA ASP A 364 15.27 -8.11 2.28
C ASP A 364 14.36 -8.01 1.06
N THR A 365 13.62 -6.91 0.87
CA THR A 365 12.74 -6.71 -0.30
C THR A 365 13.56 -6.70 -1.58
N LEU A 366 14.69 -5.98 -1.60
CA LEU A 366 15.58 -5.93 -2.76
C LEU A 366 16.22 -7.30 -3.02
N SER A 367 16.72 -7.95 -1.96
CA SER A 367 17.38 -9.26 -2.04
C SER A 367 16.45 -10.36 -2.55
N ILE A 368 15.21 -10.42 -2.07
CA ILE A 368 14.20 -11.40 -2.50
C ILE A 368 13.85 -11.17 -3.98
N ASN A 369 13.50 -9.95 -4.37
CA ASN A 369 13.14 -9.65 -5.76
C ASN A 369 14.30 -9.94 -6.72
N ARG A 370 15.54 -9.57 -6.35
CA ARG A 370 16.75 -9.94 -7.09
C ARG A 370 16.87 -11.45 -7.28
N SER A 371 16.73 -12.21 -6.19
CA SER A 371 16.86 -13.67 -6.23
C SER A 371 15.77 -14.32 -7.10
N ILE A 372 14.55 -13.77 -7.09
CA ILE A 372 13.45 -14.26 -7.93
C ILE A 372 13.77 -14.01 -9.41
N LEU A 373 14.20 -12.80 -9.77
CA LEU A 373 14.56 -12.46 -11.16
C LEU A 373 15.72 -13.31 -11.66
N GLN A 374 16.76 -13.53 -10.83
CA GLN A 374 17.87 -14.43 -11.17
C GLN A 374 17.39 -15.88 -11.35
N SER A 375 16.46 -16.34 -10.53
CA SER A 375 15.86 -17.68 -10.65
C SER A 375 15.01 -17.82 -11.91
N PHE A 376 14.31 -16.75 -12.31
CA PHE A 376 13.61 -16.70 -13.59
C PHE A 376 14.58 -16.84 -14.77
N ILE A 377 15.63 -16.00 -14.82
CA ILE A 377 16.63 -16.06 -15.90
C ILE A 377 17.21 -17.47 -16.02
N ARG A 378 17.67 -18.03 -14.89
CA ARG A 378 18.23 -19.39 -14.85
C ARG A 378 17.24 -20.42 -15.37
N SER A 379 16.02 -20.43 -14.82
CA SER A 379 14.98 -21.40 -15.18
C SER A 379 14.57 -21.31 -16.67
N ALA A 380 14.48 -20.10 -17.22
CA ALA A 380 14.16 -19.89 -18.63
C ALA A 380 15.29 -20.36 -19.55
N THR A 381 16.55 -20.03 -19.23
CA THR A 381 17.71 -20.48 -20.00
C THR A 381 17.87 -22.00 -19.95
N GLU A 382 17.72 -22.62 -18.78
CA GLU A 382 17.76 -24.08 -18.62
C GLU A 382 16.64 -24.79 -19.40
N SER A 383 15.49 -24.13 -19.57
CA SER A 383 14.38 -24.62 -20.39
C SER A 383 14.58 -24.42 -21.90
N GLY A 384 15.71 -23.81 -22.32
CA GLY A 384 16.04 -23.53 -23.72
C GLY A 384 15.41 -22.26 -24.29
N SER A 385 14.77 -21.44 -23.46
CA SER A 385 14.20 -20.14 -23.84
C SER A 385 15.24 -19.02 -23.73
N ILE A 386 15.03 -17.94 -24.48
CA ILE A 386 15.78 -16.68 -24.34
C ILE A 386 14.98 -15.77 -23.39
N PRO A 387 15.41 -15.55 -22.14
CA PRO A 387 14.75 -14.61 -21.25
C PRO A 387 15.15 -13.17 -21.56
N ILE A 388 14.17 -12.26 -21.57
CA ILE A 388 14.39 -10.82 -21.72
C ILE A 388 13.62 -10.12 -20.60
N LEU A 389 14.32 -9.32 -19.80
CA LEU A 389 13.71 -8.47 -18.80
C LEU A 389 13.34 -7.12 -19.42
N ILE A 390 12.17 -6.59 -19.06
CA ILE A 390 11.70 -5.28 -19.50
C ILE A 390 11.29 -4.48 -18.25
N TYR A 391 11.85 -3.30 -18.06
CA TYR A 391 11.35 -2.37 -17.04
C TYR A 391 10.40 -1.38 -17.69
N PHE A 392 9.12 -1.40 -17.33
CA PHE A 392 8.16 -0.42 -17.82
C PHE A 392 8.12 0.81 -16.88
N PRO A 393 8.39 2.04 -17.37
CA PRO A 393 8.24 3.24 -16.54
C PRO A 393 6.77 3.57 -16.26
N SER A 394 6.42 3.63 -14.99
CA SER A 394 5.11 4.08 -14.52
C SER A 394 5.00 5.61 -14.54
N LYS A 395 3.78 6.14 -14.37
CA LYS A 395 3.52 7.57 -14.21
C LYS A 395 4.36 8.23 -13.11
N ALA A 396 4.66 7.49 -12.04
CA ALA A 396 5.50 7.96 -10.94
C ALA A 396 6.96 8.19 -11.37
N ASP A 397 7.47 7.38 -12.31
CA ASP A 397 8.85 7.47 -12.81
C ASP A 397 9.07 8.74 -13.65
N PHE A 398 8.04 9.20 -14.35
CA PHE A 398 8.06 10.48 -15.07
C PHE A 398 7.87 11.70 -14.16
N SER A 399 7.24 11.51 -13.00
CA SER A 399 6.97 12.60 -12.06
C SER A 399 8.20 12.97 -11.21
N ASN A 400 9.11 12.03 -11.01
CA ASN A 400 10.34 12.21 -10.21
C ASN A 400 11.61 11.76 -10.98
N PRO A 401 11.97 12.42 -12.09
CA PRO A 401 13.02 11.93 -12.99
C PRO A 401 14.42 11.90 -12.37
N SER A 402 14.66 12.64 -11.29
CA SER A 402 15.96 12.69 -10.61
C SER A 402 16.23 11.47 -9.71
N THR A 403 15.24 10.62 -9.46
CA THR A 403 15.40 9.42 -8.62
C THR A 403 15.40 8.19 -9.49
N LEU A 404 16.43 7.34 -9.39
CA LEU A 404 16.44 6.05 -10.07
C LEU A 404 15.29 5.20 -9.52
N PRO A 405 14.35 4.72 -10.36
CA PRO A 405 13.27 3.86 -9.91
C PRO A 405 13.82 2.58 -9.28
N ILE A 406 13.20 2.14 -8.18
CA ILE A 406 13.69 0.99 -7.41
C ILE A 406 13.75 -0.30 -8.24
N GLY A 407 12.83 -0.49 -9.19
CA GLY A 407 12.90 -1.63 -10.09
C GLY A 407 14.13 -1.59 -11.00
N LYS A 408 14.52 -0.42 -11.52
CA LYS A 408 15.78 -0.25 -12.27
C LYS A 408 16.99 -0.47 -11.37
N GLN A 409 16.95 0.05 -10.13
CA GLN A 409 18.01 -0.17 -9.14
C GLN A 409 18.24 -1.67 -8.89
N VAL A 410 17.20 -2.45 -8.63
CA VAL A 410 17.31 -3.90 -8.40
C VAL A 410 17.90 -4.63 -9.61
N LEU A 411 17.48 -4.28 -10.82
CA LEU A 411 18.01 -4.88 -12.05
C LEU A 411 19.50 -4.56 -12.24
N GLN A 412 19.89 -3.31 -12.03
CA GLN A 412 21.28 -2.85 -12.15
C GLN A 412 22.19 -3.47 -11.08
N GLU A 413 21.80 -3.46 -9.81
CA GLU A 413 22.55 -4.07 -8.71
C GLU A 413 22.66 -5.60 -8.84
N ALA A 414 21.67 -6.23 -9.47
CA ALA A 414 21.70 -7.65 -9.79
C ALA A 414 22.58 -7.99 -11.00
N GLY A 415 23.05 -6.99 -11.76
CA GLY A 415 23.78 -7.19 -13.01
C GLY A 415 22.91 -7.81 -14.11
N LEU A 416 21.59 -7.62 -14.06
CA LEU A 416 20.64 -8.21 -14.99
C LEU A 416 20.36 -7.22 -16.13
N PRO A 417 20.70 -7.56 -17.39
CA PRO A 417 20.37 -6.70 -18.52
C PRO A 417 18.86 -6.64 -18.73
N PHE A 418 18.35 -5.45 -19.03
CA PHE A 418 16.94 -5.20 -19.27
C PHE A 418 16.72 -4.18 -20.37
N LEU A 419 15.56 -4.27 -21.03
CA LEU A 419 15.07 -3.26 -21.95
C LEU A 419 14.34 -2.17 -21.19
N ASP A 420 14.57 -0.92 -21.60
CA ASP A 420 13.98 0.26 -21.00
C ASP A 420 13.32 1.11 -22.09
N PRO A 421 11.99 1.06 -22.25
CA PRO A 421 11.26 1.83 -23.27
C PRO A 421 11.03 3.29 -22.86
N THR A 422 11.62 3.77 -21.74
CA THR A 422 11.50 5.17 -21.32
C THR A 422 11.80 6.18 -22.47
N PRO A 423 12.85 6.00 -23.31
CA PRO A 423 13.10 6.92 -24.41
C PRO A 423 11.96 6.98 -25.44
N CYS A 424 11.39 5.84 -25.82
CA CYS A 424 10.26 5.77 -26.76
C CYS A 424 9.03 6.49 -26.20
N LEU A 425 8.73 6.29 -24.91
CA LEU A 425 7.62 6.97 -24.24
C LEU A 425 7.84 8.47 -24.09
N LEU A 426 9.09 8.94 -24.04
CA LEU A 426 9.39 10.37 -24.01
C LEU A 426 9.04 11.09 -25.33
N GLU A 427 8.99 10.36 -26.44
CA GLU A 427 8.57 10.89 -27.75
C GLU A 427 7.05 11.09 -27.84
N VAL A 428 6.27 10.40 -27.00
CA VAL A 428 4.82 10.60 -26.87
C VAL A 428 4.53 11.83 -26.02
N ASN A 429 3.52 12.62 -26.41
CA ASN A 429 3.05 13.76 -25.63
C ASN A 429 2.72 13.34 -24.19
N PRO A 430 3.12 14.11 -23.16
CA PRO A 430 2.92 13.73 -21.76
C PRO A 430 1.48 13.37 -21.38
N THR A 431 0.49 14.07 -21.94
CA THR A 431 -0.95 13.81 -21.71
C THR A 431 -1.45 12.54 -22.37
N ASP A 432 -0.75 12.06 -23.39
CA ASP A 432 -1.15 10.93 -24.21
C ASP A 432 -0.36 9.66 -23.85
N ARG A 433 0.57 9.71 -22.89
CA ARG A 433 1.35 8.53 -22.47
C ARG A 433 0.53 7.53 -21.68
N PHE A 434 -0.33 8.03 -20.80
CA PHE A 434 -1.08 7.24 -19.83
C PHE A 434 -2.56 7.57 -19.90
N LEU A 435 -3.40 6.58 -19.62
CA LEU A 435 -4.80 6.79 -19.29
C LEU A 435 -4.91 7.11 -17.80
N VAL A 436 -5.55 6.26 -17.00
CA VAL A 436 -5.69 6.50 -15.55
C VAL A 436 -4.36 6.19 -14.89
N ASP A 437 -3.97 4.91 -14.91
CA ASP A 437 -2.73 4.41 -14.29
C ASP A 437 -1.82 3.64 -15.27
N HIS A 438 -2.36 3.21 -16.41
CA HIS A 438 -1.65 2.40 -17.42
C HIS A 438 -1.40 3.16 -18.72
N TYR A 439 -0.58 2.59 -19.61
CA TYR A 439 -0.31 3.20 -20.91
C TYR A 439 -1.58 3.38 -21.73
N SER A 440 -1.69 4.52 -22.39
CA SER A 440 -2.74 4.75 -23.39
C SER A 440 -2.47 3.92 -24.66
N PRO A 441 -3.38 3.95 -25.65
CA PRO A 441 -3.08 3.40 -26.98
C PRO A 441 -1.80 3.97 -27.59
N ALA A 442 -1.53 5.28 -27.44
CA ALA A 442 -0.31 5.90 -27.94
C ALA A 442 0.93 5.46 -27.13
N GLY A 443 0.78 5.29 -25.81
CA GLY A 443 1.86 4.79 -24.95
C GLY A 443 2.20 3.32 -25.20
N ASN A 444 1.22 2.49 -25.57
CA ASN A 444 1.45 1.09 -25.96
C ASN A 444 2.04 0.94 -27.37
N ALA A 445 1.78 1.90 -28.26
CA ALA A 445 2.27 1.88 -29.64
C ALA A 445 3.73 2.36 -29.76
N ALA A 446 4.17 3.25 -28.86
CA ALA A 446 5.55 3.70 -28.72
C ALA A 446 6.42 2.62 -28.04
#